data_AF-A0A9E0JVJ1-F1
#
_entry.id   AF-A0A9E0JVJ1-F1
#
_cell.length_a   1.000
_cell.length_b   1.000
_cell.length_c   1.000
_cell.angle_alpha   90.00
_cell.angle_beta   90.00
_cell.angle_gamma   90.00
#
_symmetry.space_group_name_H-M   'P 1'
#
loop_
_entity.id
_entity.type
_entity.pdbx_description
1 polymer ?
#
loop_
_entity_poly.entity_id
_entity_poly.type
_entity_poly.pdbx_seq_one_letter_code
_entity_poly.pdbx_strand_id
1 'polypeptide(L)'
;MTEPSTPAPSDFIRDIIDEGLRAGKHEGRVATRFPPEPNGYIHIGHAKSVCLNFGIALQYSGTCNLRLDDTDPAGESMEYVESIIHDVRWLGFDWGDRLFYASDYFE
;
A
#
# COMPACT_ATOMS: atom_id res chain seq x y z
N MET A 1 37.55 -8.43 9.15
CA MET A 1 36.60 -8.04 10.20
C MET A 1 35.49 -7.27 9.50
N THR A 2 34.33 -7.90 9.29
CA THR A 2 33.14 -7.21 8.79
C THR A 2 32.54 -6.44 9.96
N GLU A 3 32.47 -5.12 9.85
CA GLU A 3 31.81 -4.31 10.87
C GLU A 3 30.34 -4.71 10.99
N PRO A 4 29.77 -4.74 12.21
CA PRO A 4 28.34 -4.93 12.37
C PRO A 4 27.63 -3.73 11.72
N SER A 5 26.88 -3.99 10.65
CA SER A 5 26.04 -2.97 10.02
C SER A 5 25.02 -2.49 11.04
N THR A 6 25.04 -1.19 11.36
CA THR A 6 23.98 -0.56 12.15
C THR A 6 22.64 -0.91 11.48
N PRO A 7 21.68 -1.51 12.21
CA PRO A 7 20.37 -1.79 11.64
C PRO A 7 19.78 -0.47 11.15
N ALA A 8 19.22 -0.50 9.94
CA ALA A 8 18.57 0.69 9.36
C ALA A 8 17.54 1.24 10.37
N PRO A 9 17.36 2.57 10.47
CA PRO A 9 16.35 3.15 11.35
C PRO A 9 14.99 2.50 11.06
N SER A 10 14.38 1.87 12.07
CA SER A 10 13.01 1.36 11.99
C SER A 10 12.05 2.45 12.50
N ASP A 11 10.83 2.42 11.96
CA ASP A 11 9.70 3.16 12.52
C ASP A 11 8.75 2.19 13.24
N PHE A 12 7.86 2.75 14.06
CA PHE A 12 6.96 1.97 14.91
C PHE A 12 6.06 0.98 14.14
N ILE A 13 5.76 1.21 12.86
CA ILE A 13 4.93 0.29 12.06
C ILE A 13 5.73 -0.99 11.78
N ARG A 14 7.00 -0.85 11.41
CA ARG A 14 7.91 -1.99 11.18
C ARG A 14 8.15 -2.77 12.47
N ASP A 15 8.31 -2.07 13.60
CA ASP A 15 8.46 -2.72 14.90
C ASP A 15 7.24 -3.59 15.27
N ILE A 16 6.02 -3.08 15.01
CA ILE A 16 4.76 -3.82 15.24
C ILE A 16 4.67 -5.05 14.31
N ILE A 17 5.06 -4.90 13.04
CA ILE A 17 5.08 -6.01 12.08
C ILE A 17 6.07 -7.08 12.54
N ASP A 18 7.29 -6.69 12.91
CA ASP A 18 8.34 -7.61 13.36
C ASP A 18 7.96 -8.36 14.64
N GLU A 19 7.30 -7.68 15.58
CA GLU A 19 6.73 -8.34 16.76
C GLU A 19 5.61 -9.32 16.39
N GLY A 20 4.69 -8.92 15.50
CA GLY A 20 3.63 -9.79 15.00
C GLY A 20 4.17 -11.05 14.33
N LEU A 21 5.18 -10.91 13.48
CA LEU A 21 5.84 -12.02 12.79
C LEU A 21 6.55 -12.96 13.78
N ARG A 22 7.29 -12.42 14.77
CA ARG A 22 7.91 -13.23 15.83
C ARG A 22 6.89 -13.99 16.67
N ALA A 23 5.72 -13.41 16.90
CA ALA A 23 4.61 -14.04 17.61
C ALA A 23 3.80 -15.03 16.73
N GLY A 24 4.16 -15.21 15.45
CA GLY A 24 3.45 -16.09 14.53
C GLY A 24 2.05 -15.58 14.12
N LYS A 25 1.78 -14.28 14.27
CA LYS A 25 0.49 -13.70 13.85
C LYS A 25 0.31 -13.81 12.34
N HIS A 26 -0.94 -13.92 11.90
CA HIS A 26 -1.34 -13.95 10.49
C HIS A 26 -0.61 -15.02 9.65
N GLU A 27 -0.17 -16.11 10.30
CA GLU A 27 0.59 -17.19 9.64
C GLU A 27 1.87 -16.67 8.95
N GLY A 28 2.47 -15.59 9.49
CA GLY A 28 3.66 -14.95 8.94
C GLY A 28 3.40 -14.07 7.72
N ARG A 29 2.14 -13.80 7.36
CA ARG A 29 1.77 -12.99 6.19
C ARG A 29 1.67 -11.50 6.53
N VAL A 30 2.22 -10.66 5.67
CA VAL A 30 2.03 -9.21 5.69
C VAL A 30 1.18 -8.80 4.49
N ALA A 31 0.06 -8.12 4.73
CA ALA A 31 -0.82 -7.60 3.69
C ALA A 31 -1.16 -6.14 3.98
N THR A 32 -0.79 -5.25 3.06
CA THR A 32 -1.07 -3.82 3.13
C THR A 32 -2.03 -3.41 2.00
N ARG A 33 -2.49 -2.16 2.04
CA ARG A 33 -3.26 -1.56 0.95
C ARG A 33 -3.08 -0.05 0.91
N PHE A 34 -3.04 0.51 -0.30
CA PHE A 34 -3.23 1.93 -0.54
C PHE A 34 -4.66 2.15 -1.06
N PRO A 35 -5.56 2.75 -0.27
CA PRO A 35 -6.97 2.88 -0.61
C PRO A 35 -7.39 4.34 -0.90
N PRO A 36 -6.98 4.97 -2.01
CA PRO A 36 -7.44 6.31 -2.35
C PRO A 36 -8.89 6.32 -2.81
N GLU A 37 -9.61 7.38 -2.49
CA GLU A 37 -10.89 7.69 -3.11
C GLU A 37 -10.64 8.24 -4.52
N PRO A 38 -11.34 7.76 -5.57
CA PRO A 38 -11.15 8.24 -6.93
C PRO A 38 -11.93 9.53 -7.23
N ASN A 39 -11.79 10.54 -6.37
CA ASN A 39 -12.46 11.85 -6.47
C ASN A 39 -11.50 13.03 -6.66
N GLY A 40 -10.20 12.75 -6.85
CA GLY A 40 -9.19 13.77 -7.07
C GLY A 40 -7.83 13.19 -7.47
N TYR A 41 -6.96 14.09 -7.93
CA TYR A 41 -5.56 13.76 -8.24
C TYR A 41 -4.75 13.53 -6.98
N ILE A 42 -3.86 12.53 -6.99
CA ILE A 42 -2.92 12.36 -5.89
C ILE A 42 -1.86 13.47 -5.91
N HIS A 43 -1.29 13.73 -4.74
CA HIS A 43 -0.30 14.79 -4.53
C HIS A 43 0.81 14.25 -3.63
N ILE A 44 1.85 15.05 -3.37
CA ILE A 44 3.05 14.59 -2.65
C ILE A 44 2.78 13.99 -1.26
N GLY A 45 1.67 14.36 -0.62
CA GLY A 45 1.26 13.75 0.66
C GLY A 45 0.90 12.27 0.50
N HIS A 46 0.24 11.92 -0.60
CA HIS A 46 -0.11 10.54 -0.94
C HIS A 46 1.14 9.69 -1.21
N ALA A 47 2.21 10.27 -1.78
CA ALA A 47 3.45 9.55 -2.04
C ALA A 47 4.02 8.89 -0.77
N LYS A 48 3.89 9.54 0.40
CA LYS A 48 4.28 8.92 1.68
C LYS A 48 3.50 7.64 1.96
N SER A 49 2.18 7.66 1.76
CA SER A 49 1.32 6.50 1.99
C SER A 49 1.59 5.38 0.98
N VAL A 50 1.78 5.73 -0.30
CA VAL A 50 2.15 4.78 -1.36
C VAL A 50 3.48 4.09 -1.03
N CYS A 51 4.54 4.87 -0.81
CA CYS A 51 5.86 4.33 -0.48
C CYS A 51 5.86 3.49 0.79
N LEU A 52 5.07 3.87 1.79
CA LEU A 52 4.95 3.11 3.03
C LEU A 52 4.26 1.75 2.80
N ASN A 53 3.06 1.74 2.20
CA ASN A 53 2.28 0.51 2.06
C ASN A 53 2.93 -0.48 1.09
N PHE A 54 3.33 -0.01 -0.10
CA PHE A 54 4.00 -0.86 -1.07
C PHE A 54 5.42 -1.22 -0.64
N GLY A 55 6.15 -0.29 -0.03
CA GLY A 55 7.48 -0.56 0.52
C GLY A 55 7.49 -1.59 1.64
N ILE A 56 6.49 -1.58 2.52
CA ILE A 56 6.31 -2.63 3.54
C ILE A 56 6.04 -3.98 2.87
N ALA A 57 5.11 -4.05 1.91
CA ALA A 57 4.85 -5.32 1.21
C ALA A 57 6.12 -5.87 0.54
N LEU A 58 6.90 -5.03 -0.14
CA LEU A 58 8.18 -5.43 -0.74
C LEU A 58 9.20 -5.91 0.32
N GLN A 59 9.40 -5.13 1.38
CA GLN A 59 10.37 -5.44 2.43
C GLN A 59 10.09 -6.78 3.12
N TYR A 60 8.82 -7.09 3.33
CA TYR A 60 8.38 -8.28 4.06
C TYR A 60 7.93 -9.43 3.17
N SER A 61 8.18 -9.35 1.84
CA SER A 61 7.68 -10.34 0.87
C SER A 61 6.17 -10.60 0.99
N GLY A 62 5.43 -9.56 1.34
CA GLY A 62 3.98 -9.54 1.50
C GLY A 62 3.25 -9.09 0.24
N THR A 63 1.98 -8.74 0.39
CA THR A 63 1.14 -8.23 -0.69
C THR A 63 0.66 -6.81 -0.41
N CYS A 64 0.56 -5.96 -1.43
CA CYS A 64 -0.11 -4.66 -1.32
C CYS A 64 -1.24 -4.58 -2.35
N ASN A 65 -2.45 -4.27 -1.90
CA ASN A 65 -3.56 -3.99 -2.78
C ASN A 65 -3.55 -2.50 -3.19
N LEU A 66 -3.80 -2.22 -4.47
CA LEU A 66 -4.34 -0.92 -4.88
C LEU A 66 -5.86 -1.06 -4.85
N ARG A 67 -6.53 -0.39 -3.92
CA ARG A 67 -7.99 -0.45 -3.79
C ARG A 67 -8.58 0.92 -4.04
N LEU A 68 -9.40 1.08 -5.06
CA LEU A 68 -10.12 2.32 -5.29
C LEU A 68 -11.30 2.30 -4.32
N ASP A 69 -11.34 3.25 -3.38
CA ASP A 69 -12.42 3.34 -2.39
C ASP A 69 -13.60 4.10 -3.01
N ASP A 70 -14.24 3.45 -3.98
CA ASP A 70 -15.22 4.01 -4.91
C ASP A 70 -16.68 3.89 -4.39
N THR A 71 -16.90 4.41 -3.19
CA THR A 71 -18.19 4.27 -2.48
C THR A 71 -19.11 5.48 -2.63
N ASP A 72 -18.63 6.61 -3.16
CA ASP A 72 -19.39 7.83 -3.42
C ASP A 72 -19.61 8.05 -4.93
N PRO A 73 -20.74 7.59 -5.49
CA PRO A 73 -21.01 7.68 -6.92
C PRO A 73 -21.13 9.12 -7.45
N ALA A 74 -21.24 10.14 -6.60
CA ALA A 74 -21.37 11.53 -7.03
C ALA A 74 -20.03 12.26 -7.19
N GLY A 75 -18.98 11.80 -6.51
CA GLY A 75 -17.67 12.43 -6.49
C GLY A 75 -16.63 11.77 -7.40
N GLU A 76 -16.94 10.60 -7.94
CA GLU A 76 -15.93 9.71 -8.52
C GLU A 76 -15.91 9.73 -10.05
N SER A 77 -14.72 9.62 -10.61
CA SER A 77 -14.51 9.65 -12.07
C SER A 77 -13.44 8.64 -12.50
N MET A 78 -13.65 8.04 -13.67
CA MET A 78 -12.64 7.21 -14.32
C MET A 78 -11.34 7.96 -14.59
N GLU A 79 -11.40 9.28 -14.80
CA GLU A 79 -10.21 10.14 -14.92
C GLU A 79 -9.30 10.03 -13.70
N TYR A 80 -9.88 10.07 -12.49
CA TYR A 80 -9.11 9.98 -11.25
C TYR A 80 -8.61 8.55 -11.01
N VAL A 81 -9.41 7.53 -11.34
CA VAL A 81 -8.97 6.12 -11.30
C VAL A 81 -7.73 5.91 -12.17
N GLU A 82 -7.77 6.38 -13.42
CA GLU A 82 -6.66 6.25 -14.36
C GLU A 82 -5.42 7.01 -13.89
N SER A 83 -5.59 8.23 -13.38
CA SER A 83 -4.47 9.02 -12.86
C SER A 83 -3.83 8.37 -11.64
N ILE A 84 -4.62 7.86 -10.69
CA ILE A 84 -4.11 7.15 -9.50
C ILE A 84 -3.27 5.94 -9.92
N ILE A 85 -3.80 5.11 -10.83
CA ILE A 85 -3.11 3.93 -11.38
C ILE A 85 -1.80 4.34 -12.05
N HIS A 86 -1.83 5.39 -12.88
CA HIS A 86 -0.65 5.90 -13.55
C HIS A 86 0.40 6.37 -12.55
N ASP A 87 0.03 7.16 -11.55
CA ASP A 87 0.98 7.79 -10.64
C ASP A 87 1.60 6.78 -9.66
N VAL A 88 0.85 5.77 -9.21
CA VAL A 88 1.42 4.67 -8.41
C VAL A 88 2.46 3.89 -9.22
N ARG A 89 2.20 3.63 -10.52
CA ARG A 89 3.19 3.02 -11.42
C ARG A 89 4.38 3.94 -11.69
N TRP A 90 4.14 5.24 -11.86
CA TRP A 90 5.20 6.23 -12.06
C TRP A 90 6.15 6.31 -10.86
N LEU A 91 5.63 6.14 -9.63
CA LEU A 91 6.43 6.00 -8.41
C LEU A 91 7.22 4.67 -8.33
N GLY A 92 7.04 3.76 -9.29
CA GLY A 92 7.78 2.49 -9.41
C GLY A 92 7.16 1.32 -8.64
N PHE A 93 5.90 1.43 -8.22
CA PHE A 93 5.20 0.36 -7.51
C PHE A 93 4.22 -0.38 -8.42
N ASP A 94 4.02 -1.66 -8.11
CA ASP A 94 3.14 -2.56 -8.84
C ASP A 94 2.31 -3.38 -7.83
N TRP A 95 1.03 -3.56 -8.13
CA TRP A 95 0.08 -4.31 -7.30
C TRP A 95 -0.21 -5.70 -7.88
N GLY A 96 0.46 -6.11 -8.95
CA GLY A 96 0.21 -7.36 -9.67
C GLY A 96 -1.23 -7.43 -10.17
N ASP A 97 -1.92 -8.50 -9.81
CA ASP A 97 -3.33 -8.76 -10.08
C ASP A 97 -4.28 -8.17 -9.01
N ARG A 98 -3.76 -7.36 -8.08
CA ARG A 98 -4.46 -6.92 -6.85
C ARG A 98 -5.03 -5.51 -6.95
N LEU A 99 -5.64 -5.20 -8.09
CA LEU A 99 -6.47 -4.02 -8.28
C LEU A 99 -7.90 -4.36 -7.86
N PHE A 100 -8.46 -3.60 -6.92
CA PHE A 100 -9.80 -3.82 -6.40
C PHE A 100 -10.60 -2.53 -6.36
N TYR A 101 -11.92 -2.66 -6.47
CA TYR A 101 -12.88 -1.59 -6.26
C TYR A 101 -13.69 -1.91 -5.00
N ALA A 102 -13.94 -0.93 -4.14
CA ALA A 102 -14.75 -1.12 -2.95
C ALA A 102 -16.21 -1.41 -3.31
N SER A 103 -16.71 -0.81 -4.40
CA SER A 103 -18.06 -1.01 -4.92
C SER A 103 -18.37 -2.44 -5.37
N ASP A 104 -17.35 -3.21 -5.79
CA ASP A 104 -17.48 -4.64 -6.12
C ASP A 104 -17.95 -5.50 -4.93
N TYR A 105 -17.94 -4.95 -3.70
CA TYR A 105 -18.31 -5.64 -2.46
C TYR A 105 -19.65 -5.17 -1.85
N PHE A 106 -20.49 -4.42 -2.57
CA PHE A 106 -21.75 -3.86 -2.06
C PHE A 106 -22.96 -4.82 -1.96
N GLU A 107 -22.80 -6.12 -2.23
CA GLU A 107 -23.88 -7.12 -2.12
C GLU A 107 -24.69 -7.05 -0.82
#